data_AF-A0A7S2FMM4-F1
#
_entry.id   AF-A0A7S2FMM4-F1
#
_cell.length_a   1.000
_cell.length_b   1.000
_cell.length_c   1.000
_cell.angle_alpha   90.00
_cell.angle_beta   90.00
_cell.angle_gamma   90.00
#
_symmetry.space_group_name_H-M   'P 1'
#
loop_
_entity.id
_entity.type
_entity.pdbx_description
1 polymer ?
#
loop_
_entity_poly.entity_id
_entity_poly.type
_entity_poly.pdbx_seq_one_letter_code
_entity_poly.pdbx_strand_id
1 'polypeptide(L)'
;AAPSRPLAVATGEVRAYVKRTGFGRGPPYLQDIIGVLEDEQEYIEALPSIDGPVEEPTEKRPVRLLTDVERTGLLQGLGAKREQIAKCYEADLELHEEESWKRRVRERYIPELEQIDRDIAQMNQRYIFVASDS
;
A
#
# COMPACT_ATOMS: atom_id res chain seq x y z
N ALA A 1 75.57 -3.94 2.19
CA ALA A 1 74.24 -3.32 2.06
C ALA A 1 73.32 -3.96 3.08
N ALA A 2 72.73 -3.18 4.00
CA ALA A 2 71.82 -3.72 5.00
C ALA A 2 70.42 -3.95 4.40
N PRO A 3 69.71 -5.03 4.74
CA PRO A 3 68.36 -5.28 4.23
C PRO A 3 67.35 -4.32 4.88
N SER A 4 66.61 -3.59 4.05
CA SER A 4 65.52 -2.70 4.43
C SER A 4 64.43 -3.50 5.17
N ARG A 5 64.18 -3.19 6.44
CA ARG A 5 63.04 -3.73 7.20
C ARG A 5 61.73 -3.26 6.55
N PRO A 6 60.71 -4.14 6.39
CA PRO A 6 59.40 -3.70 5.96
C PRO A 6 58.83 -2.75 7.01
N LEU A 7 58.40 -1.55 6.56
CA LEU A 7 57.69 -0.58 7.38
C LEU A 7 56.42 -1.26 7.93
N ALA A 8 56.39 -1.49 9.24
CA ALA A 8 55.19 -1.94 9.93
C ALA A 8 54.12 -0.85 9.74
N VAL A 9 53.16 -1.10 8.85
CA VAL A 9 52.07 -0.16 8.60
C VAL A 9 51.29 0.01 9.90
N ALA A 10 51.20 1.24 10.39
CA ALA A 10 50.47 1.53 11.62
C ALA A 10 49.00 1.15 11.43
N THR A 11 48.55 0.12 12.15
CA THR A 11 47.19 -0.43 12.05
C THR A 11 46.09 0.59 12.31
N GLY A 12 46.42 1.70 12.99
CA GLY A 12 45.53 2.85 13.17
C GLY A 12 45.29 3.66 11.90
N GLU A 13 46.31 3.87 11.07
CA GLU A 13 46.20 4.60 9.79
C GLU A 13 45.39 3.81 8.78
N VAL A 14 45.60 2.49 8.74
CA VAL A 14 44.77 1.57 7.93
C VAL A 14 43.32 1.62 8.38
N ARG A 15 43.05 1.58 9.69
CA ARG A 15 41.67 1.66 10.22
C ARG A 15 41.00 3.00 9.89
N ALA A 16 41.74 4.11 9.97
CA ALA A 16 41.24 5.43 9.64
C ALA A 16 40.95 5.57 8.13
N TYR A 17 41.82 5.03 7.28
CA TYR A 17 41.63 4.99 5.83
C TYR A 17 40.38 4.19 5.46
N VAL A 18 40.25 2.97 5.97
CA VAL A 18 39.10 2.06 5.73
C VAL A 18 37.78 2.71 6.14
N LYS A 19 37.73 3.38 7.30
CA LYS A 19 36.54 4.13 7.75
C LYS A 19 36.22 5.30 6.83
N ARG A 20 37.23 6.08 6.42
CA ARG A 20 37.06 7.25 5.55
C ARG A 20 36.59 6.87 4.15
N THR A 21 37.11 5.78 3.59
CA THR A 21 36.71 5.28 2.28
C THR A 21 35.37 4.56 2.28
N GLY A 22 34.73 4.41 3.44
CA GLY A 22 33.46 3.68 3.55
C GLY A 22 33.59 2.23 3.11
N PHE A 23 34.74 1.59 3.35
CA PHE A 23 34.98 0.21 2.92
C PHE A 23 33.91 -0.72 3.52
N GLY A 24 33.19 -1.44 2.68
CA GLY A 24 32.03 -2.26 3.06
C GLY A 24 30.67 -1.54 2.96
N ARG A 25 30.62 -0.24 2.67
CA ARG A 25 29.40 0.46 2.26
C ARG A 25 29.38 0.59 0.73
N GLY A 26 28.30 0.13 0.11
CA GLY A 26 28.07 0.36 -1.32
C GLY A 26 27.93 1.86 -1.62
N PRO A 27 28.21 2.29 -2.86
CA PRO A 27 27.97 3.66 -3.28
C PRO A 27 26.52 4.11 -3.02
N PRO A 28 26.27 5.40 -2.71
CA PRO A 28 24.94 5.92 -2.43
C PRO A 28 23.91 5.64 -3.53
N TYR A 29 24.32 5.71 -4.80
CA TYR A 29 23.43 5.44 -5.93
C TYR A 29 22.84 4.01 -5.92
N LEU A 30 23.50 3.04 -5.26
CA LEU A 30 22.95 1.69 -5.14
C LEU A 30 21.75 1.66 -4.19
N GLN A 31 21.71 2.52 -3.17
CA GLN A 31 20.54 2.65 -2.29
C GLN A 31 19.34 3.18 -3.07
N ASP A 32 19.58 4.19 -3.91
CA ASP A 32 18.54 4.77 -4.77
C ASP A 32 17.98 3.72 -5.73
N ILE A 33 18.86 2.92 -6.37
CA ILE A 33 18.45 1.83 -7.26
C ILE A 33 17.68 0.75 -6.52
N ILE A 34 18.09 0.37 -5.30
CA ILE A 34 17.36 -0.62 -4.48
C ILE A 34 15.93 -0.13 -4.24
N GLY A 35 15.75 1.14 -3.86
CA GLY A 35 14.40 1.70 -3.66
C GLY A 35 13.54 1.65 -4.93
N VAL A 36 14.12 1.94 -6.10
CA VAL A 36 13.39 1.82 -7.38
C VAL A 36 13.00 0.37 -7.65
N LEU A 37 13.90 -0.59 -7.41
CA LEU A 37 13.62 -2.02 -7.61
C LEU A 37 12.55 -2.56 -6.65
N GLU A 38 12.55 -2.09 -5.40
CA GLU A 38 11.52 -2.42 -4.41
C GLU A 38 10.14 -1.89 -4.85
N ASP A 39 10.06 -0.65 -5.34
CA ASP A 39 8.84 -0.07 -5.91
C ASP A 39 8.35 -0.84 -7.15
N GLU A 40 9.25 -1.21 -8.05
CA GLU A 40 8.92 -2.02 -9.24
C GLU A 40 8.44 -3.43 -8.86
N GLN A 41 9.06 -4.05 -7.86
CA GLN A 41 8.62 -5.35 -7.35
C GLN A 41 7.22 -5.26 -6.76
N GLU A 42 6.93 -4.24 -5.93
CA GLU A 42 5.60 -4.01 -5.37
C GLU A 42 4.55 -3.80 -6.49
N TYR A 43 4.91 -3.05 -7.53
CA TYR A 43 4.05 -2.86 -8.70
C TYR A 43 3.74 -4.20 -9.40
N ILE A 44 4.75 -5.04 -9.64
CA ILE A 44 4.59 -6.35 -10.29
C ILE A 44 3.70 -7.27 -9.44
N GLU A 45 3.92 -7.31 -8.12
CA GLU A 45 3.13 -8.13 -7.20
C GLU A 45 1.67 -7.66 -7.12
N ALA A 46 1.41 -6.37 -7.30
CA ALA A 46 0.06 -5.82 -7.33
C ALA A 46 -0.68 -6.06 -8.66
N LEU A 47 0.01 -6.43 -9.74
CA LEU A 47 -0.65 -6.74 -11.01
C LEU A 47 -1.57 -7.95 -10.83
N PRO A 48 -2.83 -7.88 -11.30
CA PRO A 48 -3.71 -9.04 -11.27
C PRO A 48 -3.04 -10.18 -12.03
N SER A 49 -2.92 -11.35 -11.39
CA SER A 49 -2.31 -12.53 -12.00
C SER A 49 -3.03 -12.84 -13.31
N ILE A 50 -2.27 -12.86 -14.40
CA ILE A 50 -2.79 -13.22 -15.74
C ILE A 50 -3.38 -14.65 -15.75
N ASP A 51 -3.05 -15.47 -14.73
CA ASP A 51 -3.41 -16.89 -14.59
C ASP A 51 -4.27 -17.22 -13.34
N GLY A 52 -5.14 -16.30 -12.89
CA GLY A 52 -6.16 -16.64 -11.88
C GLY A 52 -7.13 -17.73 -12.39
N PRO A 53 -7.74 -18.57 -11.50
CA PRO A 53 -8.59 -19.67 -11.91
C PRO A 53 -9.72 -19.19 -12.81
N VAL A 54 -9.74 -19.79 -14.01
CA VAL A 54 -10.65 -19.54 -15.13
C VAL A 54 -12.09 -19.82 -14.70
N GLU A 55 -12.77 -18.80 -14.17
CA GLU A 55 -14.22 -18.72 -14.33
C GLU A 55 -14.50 -17.60 -15.33
N GLU A 56 -14.71 -18.05 -16.57
CA GLU A 56 -15.11 -17.31 -17.76
C GLU A 56 -14.01 -16.59 -18.57
N PRO A 57 -14.00 -16.75 -19.91
CA PRO A 57 -13.10 -16.03 -20.80
C PRO A 57 -13.59 -14.60 -20.95
N THR A 58 -13.52 -13.82 -19.87
CA THR A 58 -13.64 -12.37 -20.01
C THR A 58 -12.39 -11.90 -20.71
N GLU A 59 -12.59 -11.39 -21.93
CA GLU A 59 -11.59 -10.70 -22.74
C GLU A 59 -10.64 -9.91 -21.84
N LYS A 60 -9.33 -10.02 -22.06
CA LYS A 60 -8.29 -9.30 -21.30
C LYS A 60 -8.58 -7.80 -21.36
N ARG A 61 -9.39 -7.31 -20.42
CA ARG A 61 -9.81 -5.92 -20.41
C ARG A 61 -8.57 -5.09 -20.12
N PRO A 62 -8.29 -4.06 -20.92
CA PRO A 62 -7.20 -3.15 -20.62
C PRO A 62 -7.44 -2.58 -19.21
N VAL A 63 -6.44 -2.71 -18.33
CA VAL A 63 -6.48 -2.13 -16.99
C VAL A 63 -5.55 -0.94 -16.94
N ARG A 64 -5.93 0.10 -16.19
CA ARG A 64 -5.11 1.27 -15.91
C ARG A 64 -4.95 1.45 -14.41
N LEU A 65 -3.90 2.16 -14.02
CA LEU A 65 -3.74 2.57 -12.63
C LEU A 65 -4.76 3.66 -12.29
N LEU A 66 -5.38 3.56 -11.11
CA LEU A 66 -6.16 4.62 -10.52
C LEU A 66 -5.25 5.79 -10.16
N THR A 67 -5.60 7.00 -10.60
CA THR A 67 -4.79 8.19 -10.28
C THR A 67 -5.05 8.67 -8.85
N ASP A 68 -4.09 9.40 -8.27
CA ASP A 68 -4.23 9.96 -6.92
C ASP A 68 -5.44 10.88 -6.77
N VAL A 69 -5.79 11.62 -7.84
CA VAL A 69 -6.95 12.52 -7.86
C VAL A 69 -8.25 11.71 -7.79
N GLU A 70 -8.36 10.64 -8.59
CA GLU A 70 -9.53 9.76 -8.59
C GLU A 70 -9.64 9.01 -7.26
N ARG A 71 -8.53 8.49 -6.74
CA ARG A 71 -8.46 7.84 -5.43
C ARG A 71 -8.94 8.77 -4.32
N THR A 72 -8.48 10.02 -4.31
CA THR A 72 -8.88 11.01 -3.31
C THR A 72 -10.37 11.33 -3.43
N GLY A 73 -10.89 11.49 -4.65
CA GLY A 73 -12.32 11.71 -4.88
C GLY A 73 -13.18 10.54 -4.41
N LEU A 74 -12.76 9.31 -4.69
CA LEU A 74 -13.44 8.10 -4.23
C LEU A 74 -13.43 7.97 -2.71
N LEU A 75 -12.30 8.23 -2.06
CA LEU A 75 -12.20 8.23 -0.59
C LEU A 75 -13.11 9.27 0.05
N GLN A 76 -13.17 10.48 -0.52
CA GLN A 76 -14.10 11.52 -0.04
C GLN A 76 -15.56 11.08 -0.21
N GLY A 77 -15.91 10.49 -1.36
CA GLY A 77 -17.26 9.97 -1.61
C GLY A 77 -17.66 8.83 -0.67
N LEU A 78 -16.76 7.86 -0.46
CA LEU A 78 -16.97 6.76 0.48
C LEU A 78 -17.10 7.27 1.91
N GLY A 79 -16.27 8.24 2.32
CA GLY A 79 -16.36 8.88 3.63
C GLY A 79 -17.69 9.61 3.84
N ALA A 80 -18.14 10.38 2.84
CA ALA A 80 -19.43 11.07 2.89
C ALA A 80 -20.60 10.08 2.96
N LYS A 81 -20.56 9.00 2.16
CA LYS A 81 -21.57 7.94 2.19
C LYS A 81 -21.62 7.25 3.55
N ARG A 82 -20.45 6.93 4.12
CA ARG A 82 -20.34 6.34 5.47
C ARG A 82 -20.97 7.24 6.52
N GLU A 83 -20.66 8.53 6.50
CA GLU A 83 -21.22 9.50 7.45
C GLU A 83 -22.75 9.61 7.31
N GLN A 84 -23.25 9.66 6.07
CA GLN A 84 -24.69 9.68 5.81
C GLN A 84 -25.39 8.44 6.40
N ILE A 85 -24.84 7.26 6.15
CA ILE A 85 -25.40 5.99 6.65
C ILE A 85 -25.33 5.93 8.17
N ALA A 86 -24.23 6.36 8.78
CA ALA A 86 -24.09 6.43 10.23
C ALA A 86 -25.17 7.34 10.87
N LYS A 87 -25.42 8.51 10.27
CA LYS A 87 -26.50 9.41 10.74
C LYS A 87 -27.88 8.77 10.61
N CYS A 88 -28.17 8.08 9.51
CA CYS A 88 -29.41 7.34 9.36
C CYS A 88 -29.55 6.21 10.39
N TYR A 89 -28.46 5.49 10.65
CA TYR A 89 -28.42 4.43 11.64
C TYR A 89 -28.69 4.94 13.06
N GLU A 90 -28.09 6.07 13.45
CA GLU A 90 -28.34 6.73 14.73
C GLU A 90 -29.80 7.21 14.85
N ALA A 91 -30.32 7.89 13.82
CA ALA A 91 -31.70 8.34 13.79
C ALA A 91 -32.72 7.20 13.90
N ASP A 92 -32.49 6.08 13.19
CA ASP A 92 -33.36 4.91 13.23
C ASP A 92 -33.28 4.18 14.58
N LEU A 93 -32.12 4.18 15.25
CA LEU A 93 -31.97 3.64 16.61
C LEU A 93 -32.75 4.44 17.65
N GLU A 94 -32.84 5.75 17.50
CA GLU A 94 -33.56 6.65 18.40
C GLU A 94 -35.09 6.60 18.23
N LEU A 95 -35.57 6.09 17.09
CA LEU A 95 -37.00 6.08 16.75
C LEU A 95 -37.83 5.19 17.69
N HIS A 96 -37.27 4.06 18.13
CA HIS A 96 -37.95 3.11 19.01
C HIS A 96 -37.01 2.50 20.04
N GLU A 97 -37.43 2.46 21.30
CA GLU A 97 -36.66 1.87 22.39
C GLU A 97 -36.66 0.32 22.37
N GLU A 98 -37.53 -0.31 21.58
CA GLU A 98 -37.70 -1.76 21.53
C GLU A 98 -36.44 -2.47 21.02
N GLU A 99 -35.95 -3.47 21.75
CA GLU A 99 -34.75 -4.23 21.37
C GLU A 99 -34.93 -5.03 20.07
N SER A 100 -36.16 -5.42 19.72
CA SER A 100 -36.45 -6.10 18.45
C SER A 100 -36.25 -5.16 17.25
N TRP A 101 -36.59 -3.88 17.41
CA TRP A 101 -36.38 -2.84 16.42
C TRP A 101 -34.90 -2.53 16.26
N LYS A 102 -34.19 -2.27 17.37
CA LYS A 102 -32.74 -2.01 17.35
C LYS A 102 -31.95 -3.14 16.69
N ARG A 103 -32.37 -4.39 16.89
CA ARG A 103 -31.77 -5.55 16.21
C ARG A 103 -31.94 -5.49 14.70
N ARG A 104 -33.15 -5.22 14.20
CA ARG A 104 -33.42 -5.09 12.76
C ARG A 104 -32.66 -3.93 12.13
N VAL A 105 -32.58 -2.79 12.82
CA VAL A 105 -31.79 -1.63 12.38
C VAL A 105 -30.32 -2.02 12.26
N ARG A 106 -29.75 -2.68 13.29
CA ARG A 106 -28.37 -3.19 13.24
C ARG A 106 -28.12 -4.17 12.09
N GLU A 107 -29.00 -5.15 11.90
CA GLU A 107 -28.89 -6.13 10.81
C GLU A 107 -28.89 -5.49 9.42
N ARG A 108 -29.57 -4.34 9.27
CA ARG A 108 -29.60 -3.59 8.01
C ARG A 108 -28.34 -2.74 7.79
N TYR A 109 -27.94 -1.98 8.79
CA TYR A 109 -26.93 -0.92 8.62
C TYR A 109 -25.49 -1.40 8.87
N ILE A 110 -25.27 -2.37 9.77
CA ILE A 110 -23.92 -2.85 10.09
C ILE A 110 -23.23 -3.45 8.86
N PRO A 111 -23.86 -4.34 8.07
CA PRO A 111 -23.19 -4.92 6.90
C PRO A 111 -22.80 -3.87 5.86
N GLU A 112 -23.63 -2.83 5.70
CA GLU A 112 -23.36 -1.75 4.75
C GLU A 112 -22.19 -0.87 5.22
N LEU A 113 -22.13 -0.53 6.52
CA LEU A 113 -21.00 0.19 7.11
C LEU A 113 -19.70 -0.61 7.03
N GLU A 114 -19.76 -1.91 7.35
CA GLU A 114 -18.61 -2.83 7.24
C GLU A 114 -18.12 -2.97 5.79
N GLN A 115 -19.03 -2.98 4.81
CA GLN A 115 -18.65 -2.97 3.40
C GLN A 115 -17.89 -1.69 3.05
N ILE A 116 -18.42 -0.53 3.43
CA ILE A 116 -17.77 0.75 3.14
C ILE A 116 -16.41 0.86 3.84
N ASP A 117 -16.29 0.38 5.07
CA ASP A 117 -15.02 0.35 5.80
C ASP A 117 -13.99 -0.56 5.11
N ARG A 118 -14.43 -1.71 4.56
CA ARG A 118 -13.57 -2.56 3.72
C ARG A 118 -13.15 -1.88 2.43
N ASP A 119 -14.07 -1.20 1.76
CA ASP A 119 -13.79 -0.48 0.51
C ASP A 119 -12.77 0.66 0.76
N ILE A 120 -12.93 1.42 1.85
CA ILE A 120 -11.96 2.45 2.27
C ILE A 120 -10.59 1.82 2.58
N ALA A 121 -10.56 0.67 3.27
CA ALA A 121 -9.32 -0.03 3.55
C ALA A 121 -8.64 -0.52 2.26
N GLN A 122 -9.41 -1.01 1.28
CA GLN A 122 -8.89 -1.39 -0.03
C GLN A 122 -8.31 -0.19 -0.78
N MET A 123 -8.92 0.98 -0.64
CA MET A 123 -8.38 2.22 -1.22
C MET A 123 -7.06 2.66 -0.58
N ASN A 124 -6.59 2.07 0.52
CA ASN A 124 -5.25 2.32 1.07
C ASN A 124 -4.11 1.55 0.39
N GLN A 125 -4.43 0.68 -0.57
CA GLN A 125 -3.42 0.02 -1.39
C GLN A 125 -2.67 1.06 -2.27
N ARG A 126 -1.36 0.86 -2.42
CA ARG A 126 -0.48 1.76 -3.20
C ARG A 126 -0.79 1.71 -4.70
N TYR A 127 -1.15 0.54 -5.20
CA TYR A 127 -1.51 0.32 -6.60
C TYR A 127 -2.91 -0.28 -6.70
N ILE A 128 -3.81 0.39 -7.41
CA ILE A 128 -5.18 -0.07 -7.66
C ILE A 128 -5.39 -0.03 -9.17
N PHE A 129 -5.72 -1.19 -9.74
CA PHE A 129 -5.97 -1.33 -11.17
C PHE A 129 -7.48 -1.31 -11.44
N VAL A 130 -7.89 -0.42 -12.34
CA VAL A 130 -9.29 -0.27 -12.78
C VAL A 130 -9.42 -0.61 -14.25
N ALA A 131 -10.58 -1.14 -14.65
CA ALA A 131 -10.86 -1.39 -16.06
C ALA A 131 -10.80 -0.06 -16.83
N SER A 132 -10.16 -0.07 -18.00
CA SER A 132 -10.17 1.05 -18.92
C SER A 132 -11.43 0.94 -19.77
N ASP A 133 -12.36 1.85 -19.55
CA ASP A 133 -13.49 2.02 -20.46
C ASP A 133 -12.93 2.49 -21.81
N SER A 134 -13.08 1.63 -22.83
CA SER A 134 -12.68 1.89 -24.21
C SER A 134 -13.76 2.63 -24.97
#